data_AF-Q7V5P4-F1
#
_entry.id   AF-Q7V5P4-F1
#
_cell.length_a   1.000
_cell.length_b   1.000
_cell.length_c   1.000
_cell.angle_alpha   90.00
_cell.angle_beta   90.00
_cell.angle_gamma   90.00
#
_symmetry.space_group_name_H-M   'P 1'
#
loop_
_entity.id
_entity.type
_entity.pdbx_description
1 polymer ?
#
loop_
_entity_poly.entity_id
_entity_poly.type
_entity_poly.pdbx_seq_one_letter_code
_entity_poly.pdbx_strand_id
1 'polypeptide(L)' 'MLEPTIIPQRRKPRYGFHSHNEKLNGRMAMLGFIALMVVEATLGHGLLIW' A
#
# COMPACT_ATOMS: atom_id res chain seq x y z
N MET A 1 18.97 -36.67 -26.27
CA MET A 1 19.30 -35.91 -25.04
C MET A 1 18.41 -34.69 -25.06
N LEU A 2 17.52 -34.54 -24.08
CA LEU A 2 16.61 -33.38 -24.01
C LEU A 2 17.40 -32.21 -23.40
N GLU A 3 17.52 -31.12 -24.14
CA GLU A 3 18.18 -29.90 -23.64
C GLU A 3 17.37 -29.29 -22.49
N PRO A 4 18.02 -28.76 -21.44
CA PRO A 4 17.31 -28.14 -20.34
C PRO A 4 16.64 -26.86 -20.85
N THR A 5 15.30 -26.84 -20.85
CA THR A 5 14.51 -25.63 -21.12
C THR A 5 14.95 -24.54 -20.13
N ILE A 6 15.64 -23.53 -20.64
CA ILE A 6 16.03 -22.33 -19.88
C ILE A 6 14.73 -21.67 -19.42
N ILE A 7 14.39 -21.83 -18.14
CA ILE A 7 13.24 -21.13 -17.57
C ILE A 7 13.60 -19.65 -17.52
N PRO A 8 12.91 -18.77 -18.26
CA PRO A 8 13.23 -17.35 -18.26
C PRO A 8 13.00 -16.80 -16.85
N GLN A 9 14.08 -16.35 -16.20
CA GLN A 9 14.02 -15.66 -14.91
C GLN A 9 13.20 -14.37 -15.08
N ARG A 10 11.93 -14.42 -14.68
CA ARG A 10 11.01 -13.28 -14.78
C ARG A 10 11.51 -12.18 -13.84
N ARG A 11 12.15 -11.14 -14.38
CA ARG A 11 12.46 -9.93 -13.59
C ARG A 11 11.15 -9.36 -13.05
N LYS A 12 11.06 -9.18 -11.74
CA LYS A 12 9.92 -8.46 -11.16
C LYS A 12 9.91 -7.03 -11.70
N PRO A 13 8.75 -6.53 -12.17
CA PRO A 13 8.65 -5.16 -12.70
C PRO A 13 9.04 -4.16 -11.61
N ARG A 14 9.70 -3.05 -11.98
CA ARG A 14 10.22 -2.06 -11.01
C ARG A 14 9.11 -1.27 -10.29
N TYR A 15 7.90 -1.26 -10.84
CA TYR A 15 6.74 -0.51 -10.35
C TYR A 15 5.55 -1.46 -10.19
N GLY A 16 4.66 -1.13 -9.25
CA GLY A 16 3.46 -1.92 -8.93
C GLY A 16 3.35 -2.29 -7.45
N PHE A 17 2.41 -3.20 -7.16
CA PHE A 17 2.19 -3.75 -5.83
C PHE A 17 3.36 -4.65 -5.43
N HIS A 18 4.37 -4.02 -4.82
CA HIS A 18 5.49 -4.69 -4.18
C HIS A 18 5.31 -4.66 -2.68
N SER A 19 5.73 -5.72 -2.01
CA SER A 19 5.61 -5.86 -0.55
C SER A 19 6.17 -4.65 0.21
N HIS A 20 7.24 -4.02 -0.26
CA HIS A 20 7.77 -2.80 0.35
C HIS A 20 6.82 -1.61 0.22
N ASN A 21 6.31 -1.35 -0.99
CA ASN A 21 5.39 -0.25 -1.27
C ASN A 21 4.05 -0.47 -0.56
N GLU A 22 3.56 -1.70 -0.53
CA GLU A 22 2.32 -2.05 0.18
C GLU A 22 2.45 -1.83 1.69
N LYS A 23 3.58 -2.24 2.30
CA LYS A 23 3.85 -1.97 3.72
C LYS A 23 3.95 -0.48 4.02
N LEU A 24 4.61 0.29 3.14
CA LEU A 24 4.74 1.73 3.30
C LEU A 24 3.39 2.42 3.17
N ASN A 25 2.63 2.11 2.12
CA ASN A 25 1.29 2.67 1.90
C ASN A 25 0.33 2.28 3.02
N GLY A 26 0.37 1.03 3.48
CA GLY A 26 -0.46 0.56 4.61
C GLY A 26 -0.17 1.32 5.91
N ARG A 27 1.09 1.63 6.20
CA ARG A 27 1.46 2.46 7.36
C ARG A 27 0.95 3.89 7.23
N MET A 28 1.10 4.49 6.06
CA MET A 28 0.58 5.84 5.80
C MET A 28 -0.95 5.87 5.91
N ALA A 29 -1.64 4.83 5.46
CA ALA A 29 -3.09 4.71 5.62
C ALA A 29 -3.51 4.61 7.10
N MET A 30 -2.81 3.80 7.92
CA MET A 30 -3.08 3.73 9.36
C MET A 30 -2.89 5.09 10.05
N LEU A 31 -1.81 5.80 9.72
CA LEU A 31 -1.56 7.14 10.25
C LEU A 31 -2.63 8.15 9.81
N GLY A 32 -3.01 8.13 8.53
CA GLY A 32 -4.07 9.00 7.99
C GLY A 32 -5.41 8.75 8.67
N PHE A 33 -5.76 7.49 8.94
CA PHE A 33 -6.99 7.15 9.65
C PHE A 33 -7.01 7.66 11.09
N ILE A 34 -5.92 7.47 11.83
CA ILE A 34 -5.81 7.96 13.21
C ILE A 34 -5.86 9.50 13.24
N ALA A 35 -5.14 10.16 12.32
CA ALA A 35 -5.16 11.60 12.20
C ALA A 35 -6.58 12.12 11.92
N LEU A 36 -7.32 11.47 11.02
CA LEU A 36 -8.70 11.82 10.72
C LEU A 36 -9.60 11.69 11.96
N MET A 37 -9.49 10.59 12.71
CA MET A 37 -10.25 10.39 13.95
C MET A 37 -9.95 11.48 15.00
N VAL A 38 -8.68 11.87 15.17
CA VAL A 38 -8.29 12.96 16.07
C VAL A 38 -8.92 14.27 15.63
N VAL A 39 -8.85 14.60 14.35
CA VAL A 39 -9.42 15.84 13.82
C VAL A 39 -10.94 15.85 14.02
N GLU A 40 -11.65 14.78 13.68
CA GLU A 40 -13.09 14.68 13.89
C GLU A 40 -13.48 14.83 15.37
N ALA A 41 -12.71 14.23 16.29
CA ALA A 41 -12.91 14.40 17.72
C ALA A 41 -12.71 15.86 18.18
N THR A 42 -11.74 16.57 17.60
CA THR A 42 -11.50 17.99 17.94
C THR A 42 -12.55 18.93 17.35
N LEU A 43 -13.08 18.62 16.16
CA LEU A 43 -14.07 19.44 15.48
C LEU A 43 -15.50 19.20 15.98
N GLY A 44 -15.78 18.04 16.59
CA GLY A 44 -17.10 17.69 17.11
C GLY A 44 -18.15 17.36 16.05
N HIS A 45 -17.75 17.30 14.77
CA HIS A 45 -18.56 16.90 13.63
C HIS A 45 -17.67 16.20 12.60
N GLY A 46 -18.25 15.32 11.80
CA GLY A 46 -17.51 14.54 10.81
C GLY A 46 -17.02 15.40 9.65
N LEU A 47 -15.78 15.18 9.24
CA LEU A 47 -15.09 15.99 8.23
C LEU A 47 -15.57 15.67 6.80
N LEU A 48 -16.14 14.48 6.62
CA LEU A 48 -16.65 13.96 5.35
C LEU A 48 -18.19 13.96 5.30
N ILE A 49 -18.85 14.76 6.14
CA ILE A 49 -20.31 14.92 6.10
C ILE A 49 -20.62 15.85 4.91
N TRP A 50 -21.28 15.29 3.89
CA TRP A 50 -21.90 16.04 2.79
C TRP A 50 -23.35 16.36 3.12
#